data_AF-A0A7Z0LNS9-F1
#
_entry.id   AF-A0A7Z0LNS9-F1
#
_cell.length_a   1.000
_cell.length_b   1.000
_cell.length_c   1.000
_cell.angle_alpha   90.00
_cell.angle_beta   90.00
_cell.angle_gamma   90.00
#
_symmetry.space_group_name_H-M   'P 1'
#
loop_
_entity.id
_entity.type
_entity.pdbx_description
1 polymer ?
#
loop_
_entity_poly.entity_id
_entity_poly.type
_entity_poly.pdbx_seq_one_letter_code
_entity_poly.pdbx_strand_id
1 'polypeptide(L)'
;MCYSKPLINRPAFMDSGDIAFVFPQAMQEKSDEIALGLQLICNRRLFGVVYRELLPEFFDNMPPDSGVMIGAFVPTDKVLPGVLFPGDIDLLVIPYSSDRLLLSMTLAIELKVVRATYVRQSRSPNQYGFSQADALLRCGFPYAGVAHLIVSDESPEDAWRDVFETTIVDETGRCAPLRTVRKDMMPSALINRSFGRLRANCSSGELGYVSVYIANEGIWDPLGRQATHNPNASEEVMSAVGDFYELNAHKFLDTRRY
;
A
#
# COMPACT_ATOMS: atom_id res chain seq x y z
N MET A 1 21.75 -7.66 -9.31
CA MET A 1 22.31 -6.45 -9.93
C MET A 1 21.39 -5.30 -9.54
N CYS A 2 21.88 -4.18 -9.03
CA CYS A 2 21.01 -3.07 -8.61
C CYS A 2 20.85 -2.09 -9.79
N TYR A 3 19.68 -2.08 -10.43
CA TYR A 3 19.37 -1.19 -11.54
C TYR A 3 18.83 0.13 -10.98
N SER A 4 19.49 1.26 -11.31
CA SER A 4 19.14 2.57 -10.75
C SER A 4 19.36 3.70 -11.76
N LYS A 5 18.55 4.76 -11.66
CA LYS A 5 18.70 6.02 -12.43
C LYS A 5 18.87 7.22 -11.50
N PRO A 6 19.53 8.30 -11.94
CA PRO A 6 19.57 9.55 -11.17
C PRO A 6 18.15 10.09 -10.93
N LEU A 7 17.89 10.58 -9.71
CA LEU A 7 16.66 11.28 -9.36
C LEU A 7 16.83 12.77 -9.74
N ILE A 8 16.54 13.11 -10.99
CA ILE A 8 16.72 14.47 -11.51
C ILE A 8 15.53 15.36 -11.10
N ASN A 9 14.31 14.84 -11.26
CA ASN A 9 13.07 15.57 -11.01
C ASN A 9 12.42 15.04 -9.74
N ARG A 10 12.52 15.78 -8.63
CA ARG A 10 11.79 15.44 -7.40
C ARG A 10 10.47 16.23 -7.37
N PRO A 11 9.29 15.59 -7.18
CA PRO A 11 8.05 16.31 -6.99
C PRO A 11 8.09 17.19 -5.75
N ALA A 12 7.22 18.20 -5.71
CA ALA A 12 7.04 19.01 -4.52
C ALA A 12 6.62 18.12 -3.35
N PHE A 13 7.31 18.26 -2.22
CA PHE A 13 6.93 17.55 -1.00
C PHE A 13 5.68 18.21 -0.42
N MET A 14 4.64 17.41 -0.18
CA MET A 14 3.41 17.87 0.46
C MET A 14 3.57 17.87 1.98
N ASP A 15 3.42 19.03 2.61
CA ASP A 15 3.51 19.20 4.06
C ASP A 15 2.12 19.18 4.73
N SER A 16 2.11 19.28 6.06
CA SER A 16 0.90 19.43 6.84
C SER A 16 0.10 20.65 6.39
N GLY A 17 -1.17 20.43 6.05
CA GLY A 17 -2.09 21.47 5.56
C GLY A 17 -2.15 21.60 4.04
N ASP A 18 -1.27 20.93 3.29
CA ASP A 18 -1.34 20.91 1.83
C ASP A 18 -2.52 20.07 1.32
N ILE A 19 -3.09 20.50 0.20
CA ILE A 19 -4.13 19.75 -0.51
C ILE A 19 -3.45 18.68 -1.36
N ALA A 20 -3.52 17.43 -0.94
CA ALA A 20 -2.92 16.32 -1.68
C ALA A 20 -3.70 15.95 -2.95
N PHE A 21 -5.02 15.78 -2.85
CA PHE A 21 -5.88 15.39 -3.96
C PHE A 21 -7.26 16.04 -3.86
N VAL A 22 -7.92 16.20 -5.01
CA VAL A 22 -9.31 16.64 -5.13
C VAL A 22 -10.06 15.62 -5.99
N PHE A 23 -11.13 15.03 -5.45
CA PHE A 23 -11.97 14.07 -6.14
C PHE A 23 -13.45 14.23 -5.74
N PRO A 24 -14.41 13.75 -6.55
CA PRO A 24 -15.83 13.89 -6.25
C PRO A 24 -16.24 13.22 -4.92
N GLN A 25 -17.04 13.91 -4.11
CA GLN A 25 -17.56 13.40 -2.82
C GLN A 25 -18.22 12.01 -2.94
N ALA A 26 -18.94 11.76 -4.03
CA ALA A 26 -19.60 10.48 -4.28
C ALA A 26 -18.63 9.27 -4.31
N MET A 27 -17.34 9.49 -4.57
CA MET A 27 -16.31 8.45 -4.49
C MET A 27 -16.04 8.05 -3.04
N GLN A 28 -16.00 9.00 -2.12
CA GLN A 28 -15.82 8.70 -0.69
C GLN A 28 -17.04 7.98 -0.11
N GLU A 29 -18.25 8.43 -0.44
CA GLU A 29 -19.51 7.84 0.05
C GLU A 29 -19.67 6.37 -0.38
N LYS A 30 -19.12 6.01 -1.54
CA LYS A 30 -19.14 4.63 -2.06
C LYS A 30 -17.92 3.80 -1.62
N SER A 31 -17.03 4.40 -0.84
CA SER A 31 -15.73 3.85 -0.48
C SER A 31 -15.00 3.35 -1.72
N ASP A 32 -14.94 4.19 -2.75
CA ASP A 32 -14.35 3.89 -4.05
C ASP A 32 -12.87 3.48 -3.91
N GLU A 33 -12.40 2.60 -4.80
CA GLU A 33 -11.02 2.09 -4.78
C GLU A 33 -10.01 3.22 -4.93
N ILE A 34 -10.33 4.23 -5.74
CA ILE A 34 -9.50 5.42 -5.92
C ILE A 34 -9.40 6.20 -4.62
N ALA A 35 -10.55 6.54 -4.02
CA ALA A 35 -10.58 7.33 -2.80
C ALA A 35 -9.82 6.65 -1.65
N LEU A 36 -10.00 5.34 -1.46
CA LEU A 36 -9.32 4.59 -0.41
C LEU A 36 -7.82 4.39 -0.68
N GLY A 37 -7.43 4.18 -1.94
CA GLY A 37 -6.02 4.11 -2.34
C GLY A 37 -5.29 5.42 -2.08
N LEU A 38 -5.93 6.55 -2.42
CA LEU A 38 -5.40 7.89 -2.12
C LEU A 38 -5.31 8.14 -0.61
N GLN A 39 -6.33 7.74 0.17
CA GLN A 39 -6.30 7.84 1.63
C GLN A 39 -5.15 7.03 2.24
N LEU A 40 -4.89 5.82 1.72
CA LEU A 40 -3.77 4.99 2.15
C LEU A 40 -2.43 5.72 1.96
N ILE A 41 -2.13 6.20 0.75
CA ILE A 41 -0.83 6.81 0.44
C ILE A 41 -0.64 8.19 1.09
N CYS A 42 -1.73 8.92 1.36
CA CYS A 42 -1.67 10.16 2.14
C CYS A 42 -1.40 9.91 3.64
N ASN A 43 -1.88 8.79 4.20
CA ASN A 43 -1.53 8.38 5.55
C ASN A 43 -0.14 7.71 5.54
N ARG A 44 0.91 8.54 5.48
CA ARG A 44 2.32 8.09 5.34
C ARG A 44 2.74 7.04 6.37
N ARG A 45 2.25 7.14 7.61
CA ARG A 45 2.54 6.15 8.66
C ARG A 45 1.88 4.82 8.36
N LEU A 46 0.60 4.81 8.00
CA LEU A 46 -0.11 3.58 7.61
C LEU A 46 0.52 2.96 6.36
N PHE A 47 0.78 3.77 5.33
CA PHE A 47 1.45 3.31 4.12
C PHE A 47 2.83 2.73 4.41
N GLY A 48 3.63 3.36 5.29
CA GLY A 48 4.93 2.85 5.69
C GLY A 48 4.85 1.44 6.29
N VAL A 49 3.85 1.18 7.15
CA VAL A 49 3.62 -0.16 7.71
C VAL A 49 3.19 -1.15 6.62
N VAL A 50 2.29 -0.74 5.72
CA VAL A 50 1.87 -1.56 4.56
C VAL A 50 3.05 -1.90 3.64
N TYR A 51 3.88 -0.91 3.34
CA TYR A 51 5.06 -1.07 2.49
C TYR A 51 6.11 -1.96 3.16
N ARG A 52 6.30 -1.85 4.49
CA ARG A 52 7.16 -2.75 5.26
C ARG A 52 6.71 -4.21 5.17
N GLU A 53 5.41 -4.50 5.22
CA GLU A 53 4.90 -5.86 5.05
C GLU A 53 5.20 -6.45 3.66
N LEU A 54 5.26 -5.61 2.62
CA LEU A 54 5.49 -6.04 1.24
C LEU A 54 6.97 -6.09 0.85
N LEU A 55 7.77 -5.12 1.33
CA LEU A 55 9.20 -4.99 1.04
C LEU A 55 10.01 -4.66 2.32
N PRO A 56 10.08 -5.59 3.29
CA PRO A 56 10.76 -5.35 4.56
C PRO A 56 12.27 -5.16 4.37
N GLU A 57 12.89 -5.86 3.42
CA GLU A 57 14.34 -5.79 3.16
C GLU A 57 14.78 -4.35 2.83
N PHE A 58 14.03 -3.64 1.98
CA PHE A 58 14.33 -2.23 1.73
C PHE A 58 13.96 -1.37 2.94
N PHE A 59 12.73 -1.54 3.46
CA PHE A 59 12.20 -0.67 4.51
C PHE A 59 13.09 -0.64 5.76
N ASP A 60 13.49 -1.81 6.26
CA ASP A 60 14.27 -1.94 7.49
C ASP A 60 15.73 -1.47 7.31
N ASN A 61 16.23 -1.34 6.07
CA ASN A 61 17.60 -0.93 5.75
C ASN A 61 17.69 0.44 5.04
N MET A 62 16.59 1.18 4.99
CA MET A 62 16.54 2.50 4.35
C MET A 62 17.59 3.46 4.94
N PRO A 63 18.41 4.16 4.14
CA PRO A 63 19.28 5.24 4.61
C PRO A 63 18.51 6.47 5.13
N PRO A 64 19.14 7.44 5.80
CA PRO A 64 18.45 8.66 6.26
C PRO A 64 17.78 9.45 5.13
N ASP A 65 18.49 9.66 4.02
CA ASP A 65 17.99 10.43 2.86
C ASP A 65 17.27 9.53 1.85
N SER A 66 16.29 8.75 2.32
CA SER A 66 15.57 7.78 1.49
C SER A 66 14.06 7.89 1.64
N GLY A 67 13.35 7.12 0.84
CA GLY A 67 11.90 7.08 0.83
C GLY A 67 11.41 6.37 -0.43
N VAL A 68 10.17 6.65 -0.80
CA VAL A 68 9.55 6.13 -2.01
C VAL A 68 8.80 7.21 -2.78
N MET A 69 8.84 7.11 -4.10
CA MET A 69 7.96 7.84 -5.01
C MET A 69 6.75 6.97 -5.30
N ILE A 70 5.54 7.49 -5.09
CA ILE A 70 4.30 6.74 -5.27
C ILE A 70 3.46 7.37 -6.38
N GLY A 71 3.29 6.65 -7.48
CA GLY A 71 2.31 6.97 -8.52
C GLY A 71 1.03 6.18 -8.27
N ALA A 72 -0.13 6.84 -8.33
CA ALA A 72 -1.43 6.18 -8.15
C ALA A 72 -2.17 6.06 -9.48
N PHE A 73 -2.82 4.91 -9.71
CA PHE A 73 -3.65 4.59 -10.88
C PHE A 73 -2.93 4.89 -12.21
N VAL A 74 -1.71 4.35 -12.33
CA VAL A 74 -0.83 4.58 -13.48
C VAL A 74 -1.22 3.62 -14.61
N PRO A 75 -1.66 4.08 -15.78
CA PRO A 75 -2.03 3.17 -16.85
C PRO A 75 -0.84 2.35 -17.33
N THR A 76 -0.97 1.02 -17.36
CA THR A 76 0.15 0.12 -17.73
C THR A 76 0.64 0.43 -19.14
N ASP A 77 -0.24 0.77 -20.08
CA ASP A 77 0.11 1.09 -21.48
C ASP A 77 0.97 2.37 -21.62
N LYS A 78 0.93 3.26 -20.63
CA LYS A 78 1.78 4.47 -20.59
C LYS A 78 3.19 4.18 -20.08
N VAL A 79 3.35 3.12 -19.28
CA VAL A 79 4.66 2.64 -18.85
C VAL A 79 5.24 1.67 -19.88
N LEU A 80 4.43 0.72 -20.35
CA LEU A 80 4.80 -0.35 -21.26
C LEU A 80 3.88 -0.31 -22.51
N PRO A 81 4.24 0.47 -23.54
CA PRO A 81 3.43 0.60 -24.75
C PRO A 81 3.10 -0.75 -25.40
N GLY A 82 1.82 -0.99 -25.66
CA GLY A 82 1.32 -2.23 -26.26
C GLY A 82 0.89 -3.30 -25.26
N VAL A 83 1.14 -3.12 -23.96
CA VAL A 83 0.59 -3.97 -22.91
C VAL A 83 -0.82 -3.51 -22.57
N LEU A 84 -1.83 -4.31 -22.91
CA LEU A 84 -3.26 -4.03 -22.64
C LEU A 84 -3.79 -4.72 -21.37
N PHE A 85 -3.03 -5.67 -20.84
CA PHE A 85 -3.31 -6.37 -19.59
C PHE A 85 -2.00 -6.62 -18.84
N PRO A 86 -1.89 -6.26 -17.55
CA PRO A 86 -2.93 -5.71 -16.67
C PRO A 86 -3.40 -4.31 -17.07
N GLY A 87 -4.51 -3.86 -16.48
CA GLY A 87 -5.12 -2.54 -16.75
C GLY A 87 -4.28 -1.40 -16.19
N ASP A 88 -4.82 -0.67 -15.22
CA ASP A 88 -4.03 0.34 -14.49
C ASP A 88 -3.23 -0.33 -13.37
N ILE A 89 -2.04 0.18 -13.09
CA ILE A 89 -1.25 -0.14 -11.91
C ILE A 89 -1.79 0.74 -10.78
N ASP A 90 -2.51 0.16 -9.83
CA ASP A 90 -3.17 0.95 -8.79
C ASP A 90 -2.17 1.75 -7.97
N LEU A 91 -1.04 1.17 -7.55
CA LEU A 91 0.10 1.92 -7.01
C LEU A 91 1.42 1.46 -7.65
N LEU A 92 2.18 2.39 -8.22
CA LEU A 92 3.54 2.21 -8.68
C LEU A 92 4.50 2.87 -7.68
N VAL A 93 5.21 2.04 -6.90
CA VAL A 93 6.09 2.49 -5.83
C VAL A 93 7.55 2.33 -6.27
N ILE A 94 8.29 3.43 -6.34
CA ILE A 94 9.69 3.46 -6.76
C ILE A 94 10.54 3.94 -5.59
N PRO A 95 11.33 3.06 -4.95
CA PRO A 95 12.21 3.46 -3.87
C PRO A 95 13.32 4.39 -4.35
N TYR A 96 13.77 5.28 -3.46
CA TYR A 96 14.93 6.13 -3.75
C TYR A 96 15.88 6.17 -2.55
N SER A 97 17.15 6.46 -2.82
CA SER A 97 18.16 6.77 -1.82
C SER A 97 19.05 7.89 -2.34
N SER A 98 19.18 8.96 -1.55
CA SER A 98 19.81 10.21 -1.96
C SER A 98 19.22 10.69 -3.30
N ASP A 99 20.06 10.93 -4.30
CA ASP A 99 19.66 11.37 -5.63
C ASP A 99 19.57 10.22 -6.64
N ARG A 100 19.13 9.03 -6.21
CA ARG A 100 18.93 7.88 -7.11
C ARG A 100 17.61 7.16 -6.89
N LEU A 101 16.92 6.89 -7.99
CA LEU A 101 15.79 5.97 -8.08
C LEU A 101 16.32 4.53 -8.14
N LEU A 102 15.85 3.67 -7.24
CA LEU A 102 16.23 2.26 -7.13
C LEU A 102 15.21 1.40 -7.88
N LEU A 103 15.28 1.48 -9.21
CA LEU A 103 14.29 0.87 -10.11
C LEU A 103 14.23 -0.66 -10.03
N SER A 104 15.31 -1.34 -9.66
CA SER A 104 15.29 -2.78 -9.36
C SER A 104 14.48 -3.15 -8.12
N MET A 105 14.07 -2.16 -7.31
CA MET A 105 13.21 -2.33 -6.13
C MET A 105 11.79 -1.82 -6.38
N THR A 106 11.42 -1.55 -7.63
CA THR A 106 10.07 -1.08 -7.98
C THR A 106 9.04 -2.13 -7.58
N LEU A 107 8.01 -1.68 -6.85
CA LEU A 107 6.88 -2.47 -6.42
C LEU A 107 5.59 -1.95 -7.08
N ALA A 108 4.93 -2.82 -7.83
CA ALA A 108 3.61 -2.56 -8.37
C ALA A 108 2.54 -3.23 -7.48
N ILE A 109 1.56 -2.47 -6.99
CA ILE A 109 0.53 -2.96 -6.07
C ILE A 109 -0.83 -2.86 -6.74
N GLU A 110 -1.57 -3.97 -6.75
CA GLU A 110 -3.00 -4.02 -7.04
C GLU A 110 -3.79 -3.78 -5.75
N LEU A 111 -4.72 -2.85 -5.76
CA LEU A 111 -5.63 -2.55 -4.65
C LEU A 111 -6.94 -3.31 -4.84
N LYS A 112 -7.52 -3.82 -3.76
CA LYS A 112 -8.89 -4.36 -3.77
C LYS A 112 -9.66 -3.92 -2.55
N VAL A 113 -10.79 -3.25 -2.75
CA VAL A 113 -11.65 -2.82 -1.64
C VAL A 113 -12.48 -3.97 -1.09
N VAL A 114 -12.33 -4.23 0.21
CA VAL A 114 -13.15 -5.16 0.98
C VAL A 114 -14.11 -4.35 1.85
N ARG A 115 -15.36 -4.22 1.37
CA ARG A 115 -16.44 -3.56 2.12
C ARG A 115 -17.14 -4.60 2.99
N ALA A 116 -17.05 -4.44 4.30
CA ALA A 116 -17.79 -5.24 5.27
C ALA A 116 -18.88 -4.39 5.92
N THR A 117 -19.93 -5.06 6.41
CA THR A 117 -20.88 -4.48 7.35
C THR A 117 -20.93 -5.39 8.57
N TYR A 118 -21.25 -4.88 9.76
CA TYR A 118 -21.33 -5.67 10.99
C TYR A 118 -22.24 -6.91 10.82
N VAL A 119 -23.36 -6.77 10.10
CA VAL A 119 -24.29 -7.88 9.81
C VAL A 119 -23.74 -8.90 8.80
N ARG A 120 -22.80 -8.51 7.94
CA ARG A 120 -22.30 -9.32 6.79
C ARG A 120 -20.78 -9.42 6.75
N GLN A 121 -20.16 -9.62 7.91
CA GLN A 121 -18.71 -9.74 8.04
C GLN A 121 -18.12 -10.95 7.28
N SER A 122 -18.94 -11.98 6.99
CA SER A 122 -18.50 -13.25 6.39
C SER A 122 -18.42 -13.24 4.87
N ARG A 123 -18.88 -12.19 4.18
CA ARG A 123 -18.85 -12.17 2.70
C ARG A 123 -17.41 -12.11 2.18
N SER A 124 -17.10 -12.95 1.22
CA SER A 124 -15.81 -12.91 0.49
C SER A 124 -15.91 -11.95 -0.69
N PRO A 125 -14.81 -11.26 -1.05
CA PRO A 125 -14.75 -10.53 -2.30
C PRO A 125 -14.87 -11.51 -3.48
N ASN A 126 -15.45 -11.05 -4.59
CA ASN A 126 -15.60 -11.88 -5.79
C ASN A 126 -14.25 -12.13 -6.50
N GLN A 127 -13.29 -11.23 -6.30
CA GLN A 127 -11.94 -11.30 -6.86
C GLN A 127 -10.92 -10.81 -5.82
N TYR A 128 -9.74 -11.42 -5.81
CA TYR A 128 -8.66 -11.13 -4.86
C TYR A 128 -7.53 -10.26 -5.45
N GLY A 129 -7.60 -9.85 -6.72
CA GLY A 129 -6.56 -9.03 -7.36
C GLY A 129 -5.32 -9.79 -7.86
N PHE A 130 -5.13 -11.06 -7.47
CA PHE A 130 -3.93 -11.83 -7.85
C PHE A 130 -3.70 -11.96 -9.36
N SER A 131 -4.75 -12.04 -10.20
CA SER A 131 -4.56 -12.15 -11.65
C SER A 131 -3.93 -10.92 -12.29
N GLN A 132 -4.24 -9.73 -11.77
CA GLN A 132 -3.64 -8.46 -12.22
C GLN A 132 -2.20 -8.36 -11.74
N ALA A 133 -1.95 -8.61 -10.45
CA ALA A 133 -0.61 -8.56 -9.87
C ALA A 133 0.35 -9.59 -10.50
N ASP A 134 -0.13 -10.80 -10.78
CA ASP A 134 0.64 -11.84 -11.48
C ASP A 134 0.93 -11.46 -12.94
N ALA A 135 0.05 -10.69 -13.58
CA ALA A 135 0.30 -10.14 -14.91
C ALA A 135 1.42 -9.10 -14.90
N LEU A 136 1.52 -8.26 -13.85
CA LEU A 136 2.63 -7.33 -13.66
C LEU A 136 3.96 -8.09 -13.56
N LEU A 137 4.02 -9.20 -12.81
CA LEU A 137 5.21 -10.05 -12.76
C LEU A 137 5.56 -10.61 -14.15
N ARG A 138 4.57 -11.10 -14.91
CA ARG A 138 4.79 -11.57 -16.29
C ARG A 138 5.28 -10.49 -17.24
N CYS A 139 4.87 -9.23 -17.02
CA CYS A 139 5.38 -8.10 -17.77
C CYS A 139 6.85 -7.79 -17.46
N GLY A 140 7.39 -8.31 -16.35
CA GLY A 140 8.80 -8.12 -15.97
C GLY A 140 9.03 -7.12 -14.83
N PHE A 141 7.97 -6.74 -14.10
CA PHE A 141 8.14 -5.89 -12.90
C PHE A 141 8.98 -6.64 -11.83
N PRO A 142 9.88 -5.95 -11.10
CA PRO A 142 10.75 -6.60 -10.11
C PRO A 142 9.98 -7.17 -8.92
N TYR A 143 9.00 -6.43 -8.42
CA TYR A 143 8.11 -6.86 -7.34
C TYR A 143 6.67 -6.49 -7.69
N ALA A 144 5.73 -7.37 -7.29
CA ALA A 144 4.32 -7.06 -7.34
C ALA A 144 3.61 -7.58 -6.10
N GLY A 145 2.49 -6.94 -5.75
CA GLY A 145 1.66 -7.41 -4.64
C GLY A 145 0.21 -6.96 -4.70
N VAL A 146 -0.56 -7.43 -3.73
CA VAL A 146 -1.98 -7.10 -3.56
C VAL A 146 -2.21 -6.46 -2.20
N ALA A 147 -2.90 -5.32 -2.14
CA ALA A 147 -3.38 -4.75 -0.89
C ALA A 147 -4.92 -4.80 -0.83
N HIS A 148 -5.45 -5.54 0.14
CA HIS A 148 -6.87 -5.48 0.49
C HIS A 148 -7.13 -4.28 1.39
N LEU A 149 -7.86 -3.29 0.88
CA LEU A 149 -8.28 -2.09 1.59
C LEU A 149 -9.63 -2.36 2.26
N ILE A 150 -9.60 -2.55 3.57
CA ILE A 150 -10.78 -2.93 4.34
C ILE A 150 -11.43 -1.69 4.90
N VAL A 151 -12.75 -1.60 4.71
CA VAL A 151 -13.61 -0.61 5.34
C VAL A 151 -14.87 -1.29 5.85
N SER A 152 -15.43 -0.77 6.95
CA SER A 152 -16.72 -1.19 7.45
C SER A 152 -17.48 -0.05 8.10
N ASP A 153 -18.76 -0.32 8.37
CA ASP A 153 -19.51 0.39 9.41
C ASP A 153 -18.88 0.14 10.80
N GLU A 154 -19.35 0.87 11.80
CA GLU A 154 -18.98 0.65 13.19
C GLU A 154 -19.86 -0.44 13.81
N SER A 155 -19.27 -1.32 14.61
CA SER A 155 -20.04 -2.31 15.37
C SER A 155 -20.86 -1.63 16.46
N PRO A 156 -22.06 -2.14 16.79
CA PRO A 156 -22.81 -1.64 17.93
C PRO A 156 -22.01 -1.79 19.23
N GLU A 157 -22.15 -0.85 20.17
CA GLU A 157 -21.36 -0.80 21.41
C GLU A 157 -21.50 -2.05 22.27
N ASP A 158 -22.59 -2.81 22.17
CA ASP A 158 -22.76 -4.08 22.86
C ASP A 158 -21.82 -5.18 22.35
N ALA A 159 -21.35 -5.08 21.10
CA ALA A 159 -20.38 -5.99 20.50
C ALA A 159 -18.91 -5.62 20.81
N TRP A 160 -18.67 -4.45 21.42
CA TRP A 160 -17.32 -4.00 21.78
C TRP A 160 -16.73 -4.87 22.88
N ARG A 161 -15.42 -5.08 22.81
CA ARG A 161 -14.70 -5.98 23.73
C ARG A 161 -13.86 -5.19 24.70
N ASP A 162 -13.74 -5.72 25.92
CA ASP A 162 -12.73 -5.25 26.87
C ASP A 162 -11.34 -5.57 26.31
N VAL A 163 -10.55 -4.53 26.12
CA VAL A 163 -9.16 -4.62 25.67
C VAL A 163 -8.27 -3.77 26.56
N PHE A 164 -6.97 -4.07 26.54
CA PHE A 164 -6.00 -3.21 27.18
C PHE A 164 -5.49 -2.16 26.20
N GLU A 165 -5.38 -0.92 26.66
CA GLU A 165 -4.63 0.11 25.95
C GLU A 165 -3.60 0.77 26.87
N THR A 166 -2.60 1.38 26.25
CA THR A 166 -1.65 2.28 26.90
C THR A 166 -1.39 3.47 25.97
N THR A 167 -0.81 4.53 26.53
CA THR A 167 -0.40 5.72 25.81
C THR A 167 1.09 5.92 26.02
N ILE A 168 1.80 6.26 24.94
CA ILE A 168 3.19 6.72 25.03
C ILE A 168 3.17 8.10 25.69
N VAL A 169 3.89 8.26 26.80
CA VAL A 169 3.85 9.49 27.63
C VAL A 169 5.03 10.43 27.38
N ASP A 170 6.03 10.01 26.63
CA ASP A 170 7.19 10.84 26.24
C ASP A 170 7.91 10.30 25.00
N GLU A 171 8.87 11.08 24.50
CA GLU A 171 9.66 10.79 23.29
C GLU A 171 10.56 9.54 23.43
N THR A 172 10.79 9.04 24.64
CA THR A 172 11.59 7.82 24.86
C THR A 172 10.78 6.54 24.62
N GLY A 173 9.47 6.68 24.38
CA GLY A 173 8.57 5.54 24.22
C GLY A 173 8.09 4.95 25.54
N ARG A 174 8.24 5.67 26.67
CA ARG A 174 7.71 5.20 27.96
C ARG A 174 6.18 5.12 27.90
N CYS A 175 5.62 4.06 28.44
CA CYS A 175 4.17 3.80 28.44
C CYS A 175 3.54 4.13 29.80
N ALA A 176 2.32 4.65 29.78
CA ALA A 176 1.45 4.68 30.95
C ALA A 176 1.04 3.25 31.38
N PRO A 177 0.56 3.04 32.63
CA PRO A 177 -0.04 1.78 33.02
C PRO A 177 -1.15 1.35 32.06
N LEU A 178 -1.24 0.04 31.81
CA LEU A 178 -2.32 -0.52 30.99
C LEU A 178 -3.68 -0.22 31.65
N ARG A 179 -4.62 0.25 30.86
CA ARG A 179 -6.02 0.44 31.28
C ARG A 179 -6.94 -0.44 30.45
N THR A 180 -7.98 -0.96 31.07
CA THR A 180 -9.06 -1.65 30.36
C THR A 180 -10.00 -0.62 29.76
N VAL A 181 -10.29 -0.77 28.47
CA VAL A 181 -11.25 0.04 27.72
C VAL A 181 -12.15 -0.88 26.90
N ARG A 182 -13.37 -0.43 26.59
CA ARG A 182 -14.21 -1.09 25.59
C ARG A 182 -13.93 -0.49 24.22
N LYS A 183 -13.58 -1.32 23.24
CA LYS A 183 -13.27 -0.87 21.88
C LYS A 183 -13.87 -1.81 20.84
N ASP A 184 -14.24 -1.26 19.69
CA ASP A 184 -14.60 -2.07 18.52
C ASP A 184 -13.37 -2.80 17.99
N MET A 185 -13.40 -4.14 18.05
CA MET A 185 -12.33 -5.01 17.56
C MET A 185 -12.65 -5.63 16.18
N MET A 186 -13.75 -5.22 15.55
CA MET A 186 -14.09 -5.65 14.20
C MET A 186 -12.99 -5.33 13.18
N PRO A 187 -12.32 -4.16 13.18
CA PRO A 187 -11.21 -3.89 12.27
C PRO A 187 -10.12 -4.96 12.30
N SER A 188 -9.65 -5.32 13.50
CA SER A 188 -8.64 -6.38 13.69
C SER A 188 -9.14 -7.75 13.20
N ALA A 189 -10.40 -8.10 13.48
CA ALA A 189 -10.99 -9.34 13.02
C ALA A 189 -11.12 -9.41 11.49
N LEU A 190 -11.45 -8.30 10.83
CA LEU A 190 -11.54 -8.20 9.39
C LEU A 190 -10.17 -8.31 8.72
N ILE A 191 -9.13 -7.67 9.28
CA ILE A 191 -7.73 -7.80 8.81
C ILE A 191 -7.32 -9.27 8.82
N ASN A 192 -7.46 -9.95 9.96
CA ASN A 192 -7.10 -11.37 10.10
C ASN A 192 -7.84 -12.26 9.09
N ARG A 193 -9.14 -12.03 8.90
CA ARG A 193 -9.98 -12.79 7.97
C ARG A 193 -9.57 -12.56 6.53
N SER A 194 -9.38 -11.30 6.14
CA SER A 194 -8.94 -10.92 4.81
C SER A 194 -7.57 -11.51 4.49
N PHE A 195 -6.62 -11.43 5.43
CA PHE A 195 -5.30 -12.02 5.30
C PHE A 195 -5.37 -13.54 5.13
N GLY A 196 -6.16 -14.23 5.95
CA GLY A 196 -6.37 -15.67 5.82
C GLY A 196 -6.91 -16.09 4.44
N ARG A 197 -7.75 -15.25 3.83
CA ARG A 197 -8.27 -15.48 2.46
C ARG A 197 -7.23 -15.21 1.39
N LEU A 198 -6.48 -14.11 1.49
CA LEU A 198 -5.35 -13.83 0.58
C LEU A 198 -4.38 -15.02 0.59
N ARG A 199 -3.99 -15.48 1.77
CA ARG A 199 -3.10 -16.63 1.95
C ARG A 199 -3.64 -17.91 1.32
N ALA A 200 -4.94 -18.18 1.47
CA ALA A 200 -5.56 -19.38 0.92
C ALA A 200 -5.72 -19.36 -0.61
N ASN A 201 -5.69 -18.19 -1.24
CA ASN A 201 -5.96 -18.03 -2.68
C ASN A 201 -4.74 -17.56 -3.49
N CYS A 202 -3.63 -17.20 -2.86
CA CYS A 202 -2.40 -16.84 -3.56
C CYS A 202 -1.68 -18.08 -4.07
N SER A 203 -1.60 -18.24 -5.39
CA SER A 203 -0.89 -19.36 -6.03
C SER A 203 0.57 -19.06 -6.36
N SER A 204 0.96 -17.80 -6.52
CA SER A 204 2.36 -17.40 -6.78
C SER A 204 3.15 -17.28 -5.47
N GLY A 205 4.41 -17.71 -5.50
CA GLY A 205 5.35 -17.55 -4.39
C GLY A 205 5.93 -16.14 -4.30
N GLU A 206 5.98 -15.44 -5.42
CA GLU A 206 6.63 -14.15 -5.62
C GLU A 206 5.76 -12.96 -5.18
N LEU A 207 4.44 -13.09 -5.27
CA LEU A 207 3.53 -11.99 -4.94
C LEU A 207 3.55 -11.64 -3.45
N GLY A 208 3.74 -10.37 -3.13
CA GLY A 208 3.41 -9.86 -1.81
C GLY A 208 1.90 -9.72 -1.65
N TYR A 209 1.40 -9.79 -0.42
CA TYR A 209 0.01 -9.39 -0.17
C TYR A 209 -0.19 -8.89 1.25
N VAL A 210 -1.13 -7.98 1.44
CA VAL A 210 -1.37 -7.32 2.72
C VAL A 210 -2.86 -7.01 2.90
N SER A 211 -3.34 -7.14 4.13
CA SER A 211 -4.67 -6.69 4.55
C SER A 211 -4.51 -5.50 5.49
N VAL A 212 -5.14 -4.39 5.13
CA VAL A 212 -5.08 -3.12 5.86
C VAL A 212 -6.47 -2.57 6.08
N TYR A 213 -6.74 -2.07 7.27
CA TYR A 213 -8.00 -1.38 7.58
C TYR A 213 -7.82 0.13 7.42
N ILE A 214 -8.65 0.76 6.61
CA ILE A 214 -8.62 2.20 6.38
C ILE A 214 -9.55 2.86 7.40
N ALA A 215 -8.94 3.44 8.44
CA ALA A 215 -9.62 4.20 9.47
C ALA A 215 -9.37 5.72 9.32
N ASN A 216 -10.30 6.53 9.84
CA ASN A 216 -10.10 7.97 9.96
C ASN A 216 -9.12 8.33 11.08
N GLU A 217 -9.09 7.52 12.15
CA GLU A 217 -8.23 7.72 13.30
C GLU A 217 -7.53 6.42 13.72
N GLY A 218 -6.29 6.57 14.19
CA GLY A 218 -5.46 5.46 14.62
C GLY A 218 -4.97 4.58 13.48
N ILE A 219 -4.20 3.55 13.84
CA ILE A 219 -3.72 2.52 12.93
C ILE A 219 -4.09 1.18 13.55
N TRP A 220 -4.75 0.34 12.76
CA TRP A 220 -4.87 -1.07 13.04
C TRP A 220 -3.75 -1.78 12.31
N ASP A 221 -2.94 -2.55 13.04
CA ASP A 221 -1.76 -3.19 12.48
C ASP A 221 -2.12 -4.06 11.26
N PRO A 222 -1.62 -3.70 10.06
CA PRO A 222 -1.78 -4.52 8.87
C PRO A 222 -1.15 -5.91 9.05
N LEU A 223 -1.65 -6.88 8.30
CA LEU A 223 -1.04 -8.22 8.21
C LEU A 223 -0.71 -8.54 6.77
N GLY A 224 0.55 -8.90 6.50
CA GLY A 224 0.98 -9.24 5.16
C GLY A 224 1.96 -10.40 5.05
N ARG A 225 2.28 -10.68 3.78
CA ARG A 225 3.36 -11.54 3.32
C ARG A 225 4.20 -10.70 2.37
N GLN A 226 5.51 -10.68 2.60
CA GLN A 226 6.45 -10.01 1.71
C GLN A 226 6.37 -10.53 0.28
N ALA A 227 6.60 -9.63 -0.67
CA ALA A 227 6.92 -10.00 -2.04
C ALA A 227 8.35 -10.56 -2.10
N THR A 228 8.61 -11.41 -3.08
CA THR A 228 9.99 -11.80 -3.42
C THR A 228 10.35 -11.28 -4.81
N HIS A 229 11.64 -11.16 -5.07
CA HIS A 229 12.12 -10.65 -6.34
C HIS A 229 11.70 -11.58 -7.48
N ASN A 230 11.10 -11.01 -8.51
CA ASN A 230 10.70 -11.72 -9.72
C ASN A 230 11.94 -12.25 -10.46
N PRO A 231 12.10 -13.57 -10.65
CA PRO A 231 13.25 -14.11 -11.39
C PRO A 231 13.27 -13.68 -12.87
N ASN A 232 12.13 -13.26 -13.41
CA ASN A 232 11.97 -12.77 -14.78
C ASN A 232 11.92 -11.23 -14.86
N ALA A 233 12.38 -10.53 -13.82
CA ALA A 233 12.45 -9.08 -13.85
C ALA A 233 13.30 -8.59 -15.04
N SER A 234 12.79 -7.61 -15.77
CA SER A 234 13.40 -7.11 -17.02
C SER A 234 14.00 -5.73 -16.81
N GLU A 235 15.22 -5.53 -17.29
CA GLU A 235 15.86 -4.21 -17.29
C GLU A 235 15.11 -3.23 -18.22
N GLU A 236 14.49 -3.72 -19.29
CA GLU A 236 13.65 -2.91 -20.18
C GLU A 236 12.45 -2.34 -19.42
N VAL A 237 11.77 -3.15 -18.59
CA VAL A 237 10.67 -2.68 -17.74
C VAL A 237 11.16 -1.69 -16.69
N MET A 238 12.28 -1.98 -16.03
CA MET A 238 12.88 -1.05 -15.06
C MET A 238 13.24 0.29 -15.72
N SER A 239 13.82 0.27 -16.93
CA SER A 239 14.12 1.48 -17.69
C SER A 239 12.85 2.26 -18.01
N ALA A 240 11.81 1.58 -18.50
CA ALA A 240 10.54 2.18 -18.89
C ALA A 240 9.81 2.83 -17.70
N VAL A 241 9.85 2.20 -16.52
CA VAL A 241 9.38 2.81 -15.26
C VAL A 241 10.14 4.10 -14.96
N GLY A 242 11.46 4.09 -15.10
CA GLY A 242 12.30 5.27 -14.91
C GLY A 242 11.96 6.40 -15.90
N ASP A 243 11.80 6.07 -17.18
CA ASP A 243 11.46 7.05 -18.23
C ASP A 243 10.05 7.62 -18.01
N PHE A 244 9.10 6.78 -17.60
CA PHE A 244 7.77 7.22 -17.22
C PHE A 244 7.81 8.19 -16.02
N TYR A 245 8.59 7.87 -14.99
CA TYR A 245 8.77 8.75 -13.84
C TYR A 245 9.35 10.11 -14.26
N GLU A 246 10.43 10.13 -15.04
CA GLU A 246 11.09 11.37 -15.45
C GLU A 246 10.14 12.33 -16.19
N LEU A 247 9.28 11.79 -17.06
CA LEU A 247 8.27 12.54 -17.80
C LEU A 247 7.07 12.96 -16.96
N ASN A 248 6.80 12.27 -15.85
CA ASN A 248 5.58 12.41 -15.05
C ASN A 248 5.85 12.68 -13.57
N ALA A 249 7.04 13.16 -13.19
CA ALA A 249 7.45 13.27 -11.79
C ALA A 249 6.42 14.05 -10.93
N HIS A 250 5.77 15.07 -11.50
CA HIS A 250 4.71 15.86 -10.88
C HIS A 250 3.44 15.08 -10.48
N LYS A 251 3.26 13.84 -10.96
CA LYS A 251 2.15 12.94 -10.62
C LYS A 251 2.49 11.99 -9.48
N PHE A 252 3.73 11.97 -9.02
CA PHE A 252 4.18 11.10 -7.93
C PHE A 252 4.15 11.85 -6.60
N LEU A 253 3.81 11.14 -5.53
CA LEU A 253 4.00 11.61 -4.16
C LEU A 253 5.39 11.21 -3.66
N ASP A 254 6.10 12.17 -3.07
CA ASP A 254 7.32 11.92 -2.29
C ASP A 254 6.94 11.54 -0.86
N THR A 255 7.11 10.26 -0.52
CA THR A 255 6.97 9.74 0.85
C THR A 255 8.34 9.42 1.39
N ARG A 256 8.90 10.40 2.11
CA ARG A 256 10.17 10.27 2.82
C ARG A 256 10.06 9.18 3.89
N ARG A 257 11.21 8.57 4.19
CA ARG A 257 11.34 7.62 5.31
C ARG A 257 10.76 8.23 6.59
N TYR A 258 9.94 7.42 7.27
CA TYR A 258 9.43 7.66 8.62
C TYR A 258 10.10 6.70 9.62
#